data_AF-A0A4J2G5G1-F1
#
_entry.id   AF-A0A4J2G5G1-F1
#
_cell.length_a   1.000
_cell.length_b   1.000
_cell.length_c   1.000
_cell.angle_alpha   90.00
_cell.angle_beta   90.00
_cell.angle_gamma   90.00
#
_symmetry.space_group_name_H-M   'P 1'
#
loop_
_entity.id
_entity.type
_entity.pdbx_description
1 polymer ?
#
loop_
_entity_poly.entity_id
_entity_poly.type
_entity_poly.pdbx_seq_one_letter_code
_entity_poly.pdbx_strand_id
1 'polypeptide(L)'
;MKLEKHLIKLNKQFSNKEEAICYCGQVLYEGGYVNEDYIEAMIERDKELSVYMGNFIAIPHGTDAAKKDVLKSGITVVQVPRGVDFGNVSNPQVATVLFGIAGIGNEH
;
A
#
# COMPACT_ATOMS: atom_id res chain seq x y z
N MET A 1 6.51 12.46 -9.95
CA MET A 1 6.29 12.19 -8.51
C MET A 1 7.60 12.36 -7.74
N LYS A 2 7.59 13.01 -6.57
CA LYS A 2 8.77 13.20 -5.70
C LYS A 2 8.53 12.45 -4.38
N LEU A 3 9.55 11.77 -3.86
CA LEU A 3 9.44 11.10 -2.56
C LEU A 3 9.55 12.14 -1.44
N GLU A 4 8.51 12.23 -0.62
CA GLU A 4 8.46 13.15 0.51
C GLU A 4 8.82 12.44 1.82
N LYS A 5 9.68 13.07 2.64
CA LYS A 5 10.20 12.46 3.87
C LYS A 5 9.09 11.99 4.82
N HIS A 6 7.98 12.72 4.89
CA HIS A 6 6.86 12.38 5.76
C HIS A 6 6.11 11.11 5.31
N LEU A 7 6.28 10.66 4.06
CA LEU A 7 5.73 9.43 3.50
C LEU A 7 6.69 8.24 3.60
N ILE A 8 7.89 8.42 4.18
CA ILE A 8 8.84 7.34 4.40
C ILE A 8 8.69 6.86 5.84
N LYS A 9 8.20 5.64 6.02
CA LYS A 9 7.97 5.04 7.34
C LYS A 9 8.91 3.84 7.50
N LEU A 10 9.89 3.98 8.37
CA LEU A 10 10.87 2.93 8.63
C LEU A 10 10.50 2.10 9.85
N ASN A 11 11.06 0.89 9.93
CA ASN A 11 10.98 0.01 11.10
C ASN A 11 9.54 -0.27 11.58
N LYS A 12 8.63 -0.55 10.64
CA LYS A 12 7.26 -0.95 10.97
C LYS A 12 7.14 -2.46 11.13
N GLN A 13 6.07 -2.87 11.81
CA GLN A 13 5.71 -4.27 12.02
C GLN A 13 4.19 -4.36 11.98
N PHE A 14 3.69 -5.41 11.33
CA PHE A 14 2.27 -5.69 11.18
C PHE A 14 2.03 -7.17 11.44
N SER A 15 0.85 -7.51 11.94
CA SER A 15 0.47 -8.89 12.26
C SER A 15 0.00 -9.64 11.02
N ASN A 16 -0.51 -8.92 10.02
CA ASN A 16 -1.05 -9.46 8.78
C ASN A 16 -0.94 -8.42 7.64
N LYS A 17 -1.19 -8.87 6.40
CA LYS A 17 -1.14 -8.01 5.22
C LYS A 17 -2.17 -6.88 5.22
N GLU A 18 -3.35 -7.11 5.80
CA GLU A 18 -4.44 -6.13 5.82
C GLU A 18 -4.04 -4.91 6.68
N GLU A 19 -3.46 -5.13 7.86
CA GLU A 19 -2.89 -4.07 8.70
C GLU A 19 -1.82 -3.26 7.95
N ALA A 20 -0.96 -3.95 7.19
CA ALA A 20 0.10 -3.33 6.41
C ALA A 20 -0.44 -2.47 5.25
N ILE A 21 -1.48 -2.96 4.54
CA ILE A 21 -2.19 -2.25 3.48
C ILE A 21 -2.92 -1.03 4.05
N CYS A 22 -3.70 -1.22 5.12
CA CYS A 22 -4.39 -0.14 5.83
C CYS A 22 -3.42 0.96 6.24
N TYR A 23 -2.27 0.61 6.80
CA TYR A 23 -1.26 1.58 7.20
C TYR A 23 -0.72 2.38 6.02
N CYS A 24 -0.50 1.74 4.86
CA CYS A 24 -0.10 2.46 3.65
C CYS A 24 -1.15 3.50 3.23
N GLY A 25 -2.42 3.10 3.22
CA GLY A 25 -3.54 4.00 2.93
C GLY A 25 -3.67 5.14 3.93
N GLN A 26 -3.54 4.86 5.23
CA GLN A 26 -3.56 5.88 6.28
C GLN A 26 -2.46 6.93 6.09
N VAL A 27 -1.24 6.52 5.73
CA VAL A 27 -0.14 7.46 5.48
C VAL A 27 -0.43 8.36 4.28
N LEU A 28 -1.06 7.82 3.23
CA LEU A 28 -1.47 8.60 2.06
C LEU A 28 -2.62 9.57 2.41
N TYR A 29 -3.59 9.13 3.20
CA TYR A 29 -4.71 9.94 3.68
C TYR A 29 -4.22 11.10 4.56
N GLU A 30 -3.41 10.80 5.59
CA GLU A 30 -2.80 11.80 6.48
C GLU A 30 -1.91 12.80 5.71
N GLY A 31 -1.28 12.37 4.60
CA GLY A 31 -0.51 13.22 3.70
C GLY A 31 -1.36 14.05 2.70
N GLY A 32 -2.67 13.86 2.72
CA GLY A 32 -3.64 14.53 1.83
C GLY A 32 -3.55 14.09 0.37
N TYR A 33 -3.12 12.85 0.10
CA TYR A 33 -3.02 12.30 -1.26
C TYR A 33 -4.33 11.64 -1.72
N VAL A 34 -5.13 11.16 -0.77
CA VAL A 34 -6.37 10.42 -1.00
C VAL A 34 -7.43 10.82 0.02
N ASN A 35 -8.69 10.54 -0.27
CA ASN A 35 -9.76 10.52 0.73
C ASN A 35 -9.71 9.21 1.53
N GLU A 36 -10.36 9.20 2.71
CA GLU A 36 -10.35 8.06 3.64
C GLU A 36 -10.90 6.77 3.00
N ASP A 37 -11.92 6.87 2.16
CA ASP A 37 -12.54 5.73 1.43
C ASP A 37 -11.52 4.96 0.56
N TYR A 38 -10.41 5.59 0.16
CA TYR A 38 -9.36 4.92 -0.61
C TYR A 38 -8.68 3.79 0.17
N ILE A 39 -8.68 3.84 1.51
CA ILE A 39 -8.08 2.82 2.36
C ILE A 39 -8.82 1.48 2.18
N GLU A 40 -10.16 1.51 2.20
CA GLU A 40 -10.97 0.31 1.95
C GLU A 40 -10.73 -0.23 0.54
N ALA A 41 -10.65 0.66 -0.45
CA ALA A 41 -10.36 0.26 -1.83
C ALA A 41 -8.99 -0.42 -1.99
N MET A 42 -7.98 -0.08 -1.18
CA MET A 42 -6.68 -0.77 -1.21
C MET A 42 -6.77 -2.20 -0.66
N ILE A 43 -7.63 -2.44 0.33
CA ILE A 43 -7.88 -3.78 0.87
C ILE A 43 -8.63 -4.62 -0.17
N GLU A 44 -9.68 -4.06 -0.76
CA GLU A 44 -10.46 -4.75 -1.80
C GLU A 44 -9.59 -5.08 -3.02
N ARG A 45 -8.68 -4.19 -3.40
CA ARG A 45 -7.73 -4.45 -4.48
C ARG A 45 -6.90 -5.70 -4.25
N ASP A 46 -6.38 -5.92 -3.04
CA ASP A 46 -5.59 -7.11 -2.70
C ASP A 46 -6.45 -8.39 -2.63
N LYS A 47 -7.72 -8.28 -2.22
CA LYS A 47 -8.68 -9.39 -2.23
C LYS A 47 -9.00 -9.85 -3.65
N GLU A 48 -9.17 -8.91 -4.59
CA GLU A 48 -9.41 -9.22 -6.00
C GLU A 48 -8.19 -9.88 -6.65
N LEU A 49 -7.01 -9.29 -6.43
CA LEU A 49 -5.75 -9.83 -6.93
C LEU A 49 -4.60 -9.30 -6.07
N SER A 50 -3.80 -10.23 -5.53
CA SER A 50 -2.68 -9.92 -4.64
C SER A 50 -1.84 -8.74 -5.12
N VAL A 51 -1.53 -7.83 -4.18
CA VAL A 51 -0.63 -6.69 -4.43
C VAL A 51 0.85 -7.05 -4.19
N TYR A 52 1.16 -8.31 -3.89
CA TYR A 52 2.54 -8.79 -3.79
C TYR A 52 3.18 -8.95 -5.17
N MET A 53 4.39 -8.40 -5.34
CA MET A 53 5.07 -8.34 -6.64
C MET A 53 6.30 -9.26 -6.73
N GLY A 54 6.63 -10.00 -5.66
CA GLY A 54 7.88 -10.74 -5.57
C GLY A 54 9.04 -9.88 -5.04
N ASN A 55 10.22 -10.50 -4.91
CA ASN A 55 11.44 -9.84 -4.45
C ASN A 55 11.27 -9.06 -3.12
N PHE A 56 10.46 -9.60 -2.22
CA PHE A 56 10.14 -8.98 -0.92
C PHE A 56 9.43 -7.62 -1.02
N ILE A 57 8.72 -7.35 -2.12
CA ILE A 57 8.01 -6.11 -2.38
C ILE A 57 6.50 -6.36 -2.54
N ALA A 58 5.70 -5.50 -1.94
CA ALA A 58 4.28 -5.35 -2.27
C ALA A 58 3.97 -3.90 -2.67
N ILE A 59 2.96 -3.72 -3.52
CA ILE A 59 2.53 -2.41 -4.02
C ILE A 59 1.05 -2.17 -3.68
N PRO A 60 0.68 -1.88 -2.42
CA PRO A 60 -0.70 -1.56 -2.08
C PRO A 60 -1.21 -0.33 -2.87
N HIS A 61 -2.32 -0.48 -3.57
CA HIS A 61 -2.98 0.60 -4.31
C HIS A 61 -4.49 0.33 -4.35
N GLY A 62 -5.30 1.36 -4.59
CA GLY A 62 -6.75 1.20 -4.68
C GLY A 62 -7.21 0.51 -5.97
N THR A 63 -8.48 0.13 -6.02
CA THR A 63 -9.13 -0.34 -7.25
C THR A 63 -9.25 0.79 -8.30
N ASP A 64 -9.49 0.44 -9.56
CA ASP A 64 -9.69 1.44 -10.62
C ASP A 64 -10.88 2.37 -10.34
N ALA A 65 -11.93 1.85 -9.71
CA ALA A 65 -13.12 2.63 -9.33
C ALA A 65 -12.81 3.70 -8.26
N ALA A 66 -11.80 3.47 -7.43
CA ALA A 66 -11.38 4.37 -6.35
C ALA A 66 -10.42 5.49 -6.83
N LYS A 67 -10.09 5.55 -8.13
CA LYS A 67 -9.29 6.67 -8.68
C LYS A 67 -9.92 8.04 -8.43
N LYS A 68 -11.24 8.11 -8.31
CA LYS A 68 -11.99 9.32 -7.93
C LYS A 68 -11.63 9.85 -6.54
N ASP A 69 -11.08 9.00 -5.68
CA ASP A 69 -10.72 9.32 -4.30
C ASP A 69 -9.24 9.72 -4.16
N VAL A 70 -8.49 9.75 -5.27
CA VAL A 70 -7.12 10.27 -5.32
C VAL A 70 -7.15 11.78 -5.53
N LEU A 71 -6.65 12.53 -4.55
CA LEU A 71 -6.56 14.00 -4.58
C LEU A 71 -5.33 14.49 -5.35
N LYS A 72 -4.22 13.75 -5.26
CA LYS A 72 -2.96 14.01 -5.98
C LYS A 72 -2.12 12.73 -6.02
N SER A 73 -1.33 12.53 -7.09
CA SER A 73 -0.45 11.36 -7.19
C SER A 73 0.63 11.38 -6.09
N GLY A 74 0.89 10.23 -5.47
CA GLY A 74 1.84 10.08 -4.39
C GLY A 74 2.22 8.64 -4.08
N ILE A 75 3.36 8.49 -3.39
CA ILE A 75 3.90 7.20 -2.98
C ILE A 75 4.35 7.25 -1.52
N THR A 76 3.90 6.29 -0.73
CA THR A 76 4.45 6.00 0.59
C THR A 76 5.38 4.81 0.53
N VAL A 77 6.50 4.89 1.26
CA VAL A 77 7.47 3.80 1.38
C VAL A 77 7.46 3.33 2.82
N VAL A 78 7.01 2.10 3.04
CA VAL A 78 6.93 1.49 4.38
C VAL A 78 7.89 0.32 4.45
N GLN A 79 8.92 0.42 5.29
CA GLN A 79 9.85 -0.66 5.56
C GLN A 79 9.33 -1.51 6.72
N VAL A 80 9.30 -2.83 6.52
CA VAL A 80 8.86 -3.84 7.48
C VAL A 80 10.00 -4.85 7.69
N PRO A 81 10.96 -4.59 8.60
CA PRO A 81 12.19 -5.38 8.69
C PRO A 81 11.97 -6.86 8.99
N ARG A 82 10.90 -7.20 9.73
CA ARG A 82 10.55 -8.60 10.07
C ARG A 82 9.70 -9.27 8.99
N GLY A 83 9.38 -8.55 7.92
CA GLY A 83 8.46 -8.97 6.89
C GLY A 83 7.00 -8.99 7.34
N VAL A 84 6.11 -9.02 6.35
CA VAL A 84 4.69 -9.33 6.49
C VAL A 84 4.32 -10.31 5.38
N ASP A 85 3.58 -11.37 5.70
CA ASP A 85 3.21 -12.39 4.73
C ASP A 85 1.95 -11.97 3.96
N PHE A 86 2.06 -11.88 2.64
CA PHE A 86 0.98 -11.63 1.70
C PHE A 86 0.40 -12.91 1.07
N GLY A 87 1.04 -14.04 1.31
CA GLY A 87 0.72 -15.33 0.72
C GLY A 87 -0.30 -16.11 1.53
N ASN A 88 -0.18 -17.43 1.46
CA ASN A 88 -0.97 -18.35 2.27
C ASN A 88 -0.06 -19.38 2.94
N VAL A 89 -0.65 -20.24 3.77
CA VAL A 89 0.09 -21.23 4.57
C VAL A 89 0.97 -22.16 3.72
N SER A 90 0.56 -22.52 2.50
CA SER A 90 1.34 -23.42 1.63
C SER A 90 2.34 -22.70 0.72
N ASN A 91 2.17 -21.39 0.52
CA ASN A 91 3.05 -20.57 -0.31
C ASN A 91 3.20 -19.17 0.31
N PRO A 92 4.09 -18.99 1.29
CA PRO A 92 4.32 -17.70 1.94
C PRO A 92 4.96 -16.71 0.96
N GLN A 93 4.52 -15.46 1.02
CA GLN A 93 4.97 -14.36 0.17
C GLN A 93 5.33 -13.17 1.05
N VAL A 94 6.55 -13.19 1.58
CA VAL A 94 6.99 -12.20 2.56
C VAL A 94 7.40 -10.90 1.87
N ALA A 95 6.76 -9.78 2.22
CA ALA A 95 7.19 -8.44 1.83
C ALA A 95 7.93 -7.74 2.97
N THR A 96 9.07 -7.12 2.67
CA THR A 96 9.88 -6.32 3.62
C THR A 96 9.85 -4.83 3.31
N VAL A 97 9.38 -4.46 2.12
CA VAL A 97 9.15 -3.09 1.70
C VAL A 97 7.80 -2.99 0.98
N LEU A 98 7.00 -2.02 1.36
CA LEU A 98 5.71 -1.71 0.76
C LEU A 98 5.80 -0.35 0.07
N PHE A 99 5.31 -0.29 -1.16
CA PHE A 99 5.12 0.94 -1.91
C PHE A 99 3.62 1.20 -2.02
N GLY A 100 3.06 1.97 -1.08
CA GLY A 100 1.67 2.37 -1.17
C GLY A 100 1.52 3.47 -2.22
N ILE A 101 0.70 3.27 -3.25
CA ILE A 101 0.59 4.22 -4.36
C ILE A 101 -0.84 4.74 -4.48
N ALA A 102 -0.93 6.05 -4.73
CA ALA A 102 -2.12 6.73 -5.21
C ALA A 102 -1.76 7.43 -6.53
N GLY A 103 -2.42 7.10 -7.64
CA GLY A 103 -2.16 7.66 -8.96
C GLY A 103 -3.40 8.28 -9.59
N ILE A 104 -3.27 9.49 -10.17
CA ILE A 104 -4.34 10.13 -10.94
C ILE A 104 -4.33 9.60 -12.38
N GLY A 105 -5.52 9.22 -12.90
CA GLY A 105 -5.71 8.85 -14.30
C GLY A 105 -5.13 7.47 -14.65
N ASN A 106 -4.12 7.45 -15.54
CA ASN A 106 -3.41 6.23 -15.96
C ASN A 106 -2.06 6.05 -15.23
N GLU A 107 -1.75 6.89 -14.24
CA GLU A 107 -0.60 6.67 -13.38
C GLU A 107 -0.89 5.52 -12.42
N HIS A 108 0.04 4.56 -12.33
CA HIS A 108 0.02 3.49 -11.34
C HIS A 108 0.73 3.91 -10.08
#